data_AF-A0A7K4IFC2-F1
#
_entry.id   AF-A0A7K4IFC2-F1
#
_cell.length_a   1.000
_cell.length_b   1.000
_cell.length_c   1.000
_cell.angle_alpha   90.00
_cell.angle_beta   90.00
_cell.angle_gamma   90.00
#
_symmetry.space_group_name_H-M   'P 1'
#
loop_
_entity.id
_entity.type
_entity.pdbx_description
1 polymer ?
#
loop_
_entity_poly.entity_id
_entity_poly.type
_entity_poly.pdbx_seq_one_letter_code
_entity_poly.pdbx_strand_id
1 'polypeptide(L)'
;MEFCEKCGALMLPQKKDGKPILKCRECGHEKAVSRAPKYKVEYRIKHSPREKIVVVEHDDRPDDELTEDERRERRKEILEFYEEEESE
;
A
#
# COMPACT_ATOMS: atom_id res chain seq x y z
N MET A 1 -33.08 0.46 -4.30
CA MET A 1 -32.47 -0.39 -3.27
C MET A 1 -33.25 -1.68 -3.28
N GLU A 2 -32.59 -2.84 -3.23
CA GLU A 2 -33.25 -4.14 -3.30
C GLU A 2 -32.86 -4.97 -2.07
N PHE A 3 -33.80 -5.76 -1.55
CA PHE A 3 -33.60 -6.66 -0.43
C PHE A 3 -33.50 -8.10 -0.93
N CYS A 4 -32.76 -8.93 -0.21
CA CYS A 4 -32.61 -10.33 -0.55
C CYS A 4 -33.89 -11.11 -0.24
N GLU A 5 -34.37 -11.91 -1.20
CA GLU A 5 -35.57 -12.74 -1.06
C GLU A 5 -35.41 -13.87 -0.02
N LYS A 6 -34.17 -14.25 0.32
CA LYS A 6 -33.90 -15.35 1.26
C LYS A 6 -33.84 -14.91 2.73
N CYS A 7 -33.30 -13.72 3.01
CA CYS A 7 -33.03 -13.26 4.37
C CYS A 7 -33.56 -11.85 4.68
N GLY A 8 -34.08 -11.13 3.68
CA GLY A 8 -34.55 -9.76 3.85
C GLY A 8 -33.45 -8.70 3.99
N ALA A 9 -32.17 -9.07 4.01
CA ALA A 9 -31.06 -8.12 4.13
C ALA A 9 -30.88 -7.25 2.87
N LEU A 10 -30.36 -6.03 3.05
CA LEU A 10 -30.07 -5.11 1.95
C LEU A 10 -29.00 -5.69 1.01
N MET A 11 -29.28 -5.75 -0.29
CA MET A 11 -28.28 -6.14 -1.28
C MET A 11 -27.38 -4.96 -1.62
N LEU A 12 -26.09 -5.23 -1.82
CA LEU A 12 -25.09 -4.22 -2.15
C LEU A 12 -24.58 -4.40 -3.58
N PRO A 13 -24.35 -3.29 -4.32
CA PRO A 13 -23.75 -3.36 -5.64
C PRO A 13 -22.29 -3.79 -5.58
N GLN A 14 -21.96 -4.72 -6.47
CA GLN A 14 -20.60 -5.17 -6.73
C GLN A 14 -20.42 -5.30 -8.25
N LYS A 15 -19.20 -5.08 -8.73
CA LYS A 15 -18.84 -5.39 -10.12
C LYS A 15 -18.14 -6.75 -10.13
N LYS A 16 -18.65 -7.69 -10.92
CA LYS A 16 -18.05 -9.01 -11.14
C LYS A 16 -17.94 -9.20 -12.64
N ASP A 17 -16.73 -9.44 -13.14
CA ASP A 17 -16.44 -9.61 -14.57
C ASP A 17 -16.97 -8.47 -15.46
N GLY A 18 -16.85 -7.23 -14.97
CA GLY A 18 -17.33 -6.03 -15.68
C GLY A 18 -18.84 -5.82 -15.66
N LYS A 19 -19.63 -6.78 -15.15
CA LYS A 19 -21.09 -6.70 -15.04
C LYS A 19 -21.52 -6.22 -13.65
N PRO A 20 -22.53 -5.35 -13.53
CA PRO A 20 -23.06 -4.97 -12.23
C PRO A 20 -23.91 -6.12 -11.66
N ILE A 21 -23.58 -6.53 -10.45
CA ILE A 21 -24.32 -7.52 -9.67
C ILE A 21 -24.72 -6.91 -8.33
N LEU A 22 -25.78 -7.45 -7.74
CA LEU A 22 -26.18 -7.18 -6.36
C LEU A 22 -25.83 -8.42 -5.54
N LYS A 23 -25.09 -8.23 -4.45
CA LYS A 23 -24.73 -9.31 -3.53
C LYS A 23 -25.30 -9.05 -2.13
N CYS A 24 -25.95 -10.06 -1.58
CA CYS A 24 -26.39 -10.04 -0.19
C CYS A 24 -25.19 -10.24 0.75
N ARG A 25 -25.08 -9.40 1.78
CA ARG A 25 -24.02 -9.53 2.80
C ARG A 25 -24.22 -10.70 3.77
N GLU A 26 -25.46 -11.07 4.06
CA GLU A 26 -25.75 -12.10 5.08
C GLU A 26 -25.71 -13.52 4.50
N CYS A 27 -26.46 -13.78 3.41
CA CYS A 27 -26.57 -15.12 2.85
C CYS A 27 -25.73 -15.35 1.58
N GLY A 28 -25.07 -14.31 1.06
CA GLY A 28 -24.22 -14.40 -0.14
C GLY A 28 -24.97 -14.51 -1.48
N HIS A 29 -26.30 -14.39 -1.50
CA HIS A 29 -27.08 -14.44 -2.75
C HIS A 29 -26.66 -13.34 -3.74
N GLU A 30 -26.43 -13.72 -4.99
CA GLU A 30 -26.03 -12.83 -6.08
C GLU A 30 -27.18 -12.68 -7.10
N LYS A 31 -27.47 -11.45 -7.50
CA LYS A 31 -28.47 -11.11 -8.53
C LYS A 31 -27.83 -10.25 -9.61
N ALA A 32 -27.82 -10.73 -10.84
CA ALA A 32 -27.33 -9.95 -11.98
C ALA A 32 -28.33 -8.84 -12.32
N VAL A 33 -27.84 -7.61 -12.53
CA VAL A 33 -28.68 -6.47 -12.92
C VAL A 33 -28.19 -5.93 -14.26
N SER A 34 -29.11 -5.54 -15.14
CA SER A 34 -28.77 -4.97 -16.45
C SER A 34 -28.36 -3.50 -16.36
N ARG A 35 -28.83 -2.80 -15.32
CA ARG A 35 -28.53 -1.39 -15.04
C ARG A 35 -27.84 -1.28 -13.69
N ALA A 36 -26.77 -0.47 -13.63
CA ALA A 36 -26.11 -0.19 -12.37
C ALA A 36 -27.08 0.52 -11.41
N PRO A 37 -27.17 0.08 -10.15
CA PRO A 37 -28.05 0.72 -9.18
C PRO A 37 -27.57 2.13 -8.84
N LYS A 38 -28.52 3.03 -8.52
CA LYS A 38 -28.26 4.45 -8.23
C LYS A 38 -27.54 4.72 -6.89
N TYR A 39 -27.43 3.73 -6.02
CA TYR A 39 -26.83 3.87 -4.69
C TYR A 39 -25.41 3.29 -4.68
N LYS A 40 -24.51 3.91 -3.91
CA LYS A 40 -23.11 3.49 -3.74
C LYS A 40 -22.84 3.10 -2.30
N VAL A 41 -21.87 2.23 -2.09
CA VAL A 41 -21.41 1.85 -0.75
C VAL A 41 -20.16 2.67 -0.45
N GLU A 42 -20.24 3.52 0.57
CA GLU A 42 -19.11 4.32 1.05
C GLU A 42 -18.66 3.80 2.42
N TYR A 43 -17.35 3.62 2.59
CA TYR A 43 -16.74 3.27 3.87
C TYR A 43 -15.94 4.46 4.37
N ARG A 44 -16.26 4.95 5.57
CA ARG A 44 -15.44 5.96 6.26
C ARG A 44 -14.48 5.24 7.20
N ILE A 45 -13.21 5.18 6.81
CA ILE A 45 -12.14 4.63 7.64
C ILE A 45 -11.63 5.76 8.54
N LYS A 46 -11.68 5.57 9.86
CA LYS A 46 -11.08 6.49 10.83
C LYS A 46 -9.68 5.99 11.15
N HIS A 47 -8.66 6.71 10.70
CA HIS A 47 -7.28 6.40 11.04
C HIS A 47 -7.00 6.73 12.51
N SER A 48 -6.35 5.80 13.22
CA SER A 48 -5.90 6.04 14.58
C SER A 48 -4.50 6.67 14.59
N PRO A 49 -4.13 7.46 15.62
CA PRO A 49 -2.77 8.00 15.72
C PRO A 49 -1.66 6.95 15.75
N ARG A 50 -1.98 5.69 16.12
CA ARG A 50 -1.05 4.55 16.14
C ARG A 50 -0.68 4.05 14.75
N GLU A 51 -1.45 4.40 13.71
CA GLU A 51 -1.18 4.04 12.32
C GLU A 51 -0.21 5.02 11.62
N LYS A 52 0.29 6.04 12.33
CA LYS A 52 1.23 7.01 11.76
C LYS A 52 2.63 6.40 11.64
N ILE A 53 3.22 6.52 10.45
CA ILE A 53 4.63 6.21 10.21
C ILE A 53 5.46 7.37 10.75
N VAL A 54 6.40 7.09 11.66
CA VAL A 54 7.36 8.08 12.16
C VAL A 54 8.58 8.05 11.26
N VAL A 55 8.89 9.15 10.59
CA VAL A 55 10.14 9.33 9.85
C VAL A 55 11.17 9.86 10.85
N VAL A 56 12.26 9.12 11.04
CA VAL A 56 13.40 9.55 11.85
C VAL A 56 14.49 10.02 10.89
N GLU A 57 14.74 11.32 10.88
CA GLU A 57 15.89 11.91 10.19
C GLU A 57 17.13 11.66 11.08
N HIS A 58 18.19 11.11 10.49
CA HIS A 58 19.50 11.04 11.15
C HIS A 58 20.23 12.32 10.75
N ASP A 59 20.42 13.24 11.69
CA ASP A 59 21.01 14.57 11.43
C ASP A 59 22.51 14.53 11.06
N ASP A 60 23.24 13.48 11.41
CA ASP A 60 24.69 13.44 11.19
C ASP A 60 25.10 12.12 10.54
N ARG A 61 25.11 12.08 9.20
CA ARG A 61 25.94 11.09 8.51
C ARG A 61 27.34 11.70 8.44
N PRO A 62 28.40 11.03 8.93
CA PRO A 62 29.75 11.57 8.85
C PRO A 62 30.17 11.86 7.39
N ASP A 63 29.54 11.21 6.41
CA ASP A 63 29.74 11.51 5.00
C ASP A 63 29.30 12.94 4.59
N ASP A 64 28.35 13.58 5.27
CA ASP A 64 27.90 14.96 4.97
C ASP A 64 28.95 16.02 5.38
N GLU A 65 29.81 15.72 6.35
CA GLU A 65 30.85 16.64 6.85
C GLU A 65 32.22 16.47 6.16
N LEU A 66 32.39 15.44 5.31
CA LEU A 66 33.66 15.19 4.62
C LEU A 66 33.85 16.12 3.42
N THR A 67 35.06 16.67 3.29
CA THR A 67 35.48 17.39 2.09
C THR A 67 35.62 16.44 0.89
N GLU A 68 35.56 17.01 -0.33
CA GLU A 68 35.68 16.21 -1.57
C GLU A 68 37.02 15.46 -1.68
N ASP A 69 38.09 16.00 -1.09
CA ASP A 69 39.40 15.35 -1.07
C ASP A 69 39.43 14.18 -0.07
N GLU A 70 38.91 14.35 1.15
CA GLU A 70 38.80 13.24 2.13
C GLU A 70 37.94 12.09 1.61
N ARG A 71 36.84 12.41 0.90
CA ARG A 71 36.01 11.39 0.24
C ARG A 71 36.77 10.64 -0.86
N ARG A 72 37.66 11.32 -1.60
CA ARG A 72 38.48 10.70 -2.65
C ARG A 72 39.51 9.76 -2.04
N GLU A 73 40.15 10.18 -0.95
CA GLU A 73 41.13 9.36 -0.22
C GLU A 73 40.48 8.10 0.35
N ARG A 74 39.35 8.24 1.05
CA ARG A 74 38.59 7.09 1.59
C ARG A 74 38.17 6.10 0.50
N ARG A 75 37.71 6.59 -0.66
CA ARG A 75 37.39 5.73 -1.81
C ARG A 75 38.60 4.98 -2.36
N LYS A 76 39.77 5.64 -2.38
CA LYS A 76 41.03 5.03 -2.84
C LYS A 76 41.48 3.94 -1.88
N GLU A 77 41.45 4.21 -0.58
CA GLU A 77 41.79 3.25 0.48
C GLU A 77 40.90 2.01 0.42
N ILE A 78 39.58 2.19 0.24
CA ILE A 78 38.64 1.08 0.08
C ILE A 78 38.98 0.23 -1.15
N LEU A 79 39.34 0.85 -2.27
CA LEU A 79 39.69 0.12 -3.50
C LEU A 79 41.00 -0.66 -3.34
N GLU A 80 42.01 -0.06 -2.73
CA GLU A 80 43.30 -0.71 -2.45
C GLU A 80 43.10 -1.94 -1.55
N PHE A 81 42.28 -1.84 -0.50
CA PHE A 81 41.96 -2.99 0.36
C PHE A 81 41.33 -4.16 -0.41
N TYR A 82 40.39 -3.89 -1.33
CA TYR A 82 39.78 -4.94 -2.15
C TYR A 82 40.76 -5.54 -3.16
N GLU A 83 41.64 -4.74 -3.74
CA GLU A 83 42.70 -5.23 -4.64
C GLU A 83 43.73 -6.09 -3.88
N GLU A 84 44.08 -5.72 -2.66
CA GLU A 84 44.94 -6.51 -1.77
C GLU A 84 44.28 -7.84 -1.39
N GLU A 85 43.02 -7.82 -0.92
CA GLU A 85 42.24 -9.03 -0.61
C GLU A 85 42.07 -9.96 -1.83
N GLU A 86 41.96 -9.43 -3.05
CA GLU A 86 41.85 -10.24 -4.26
C GLU A 86 43.20 -10.82 -4.73
N SER A 87 44.31 -10.22 -4.27
CA SER A 87 45.68 -10.64 -4.58
C SER A 87 46.27 -11.65 -3.59
N GLU A 88 45.65 -11.82 -2.41
CA GLU A 88 45.93 -12.86 -1.40
C GLU A 88 45.13 -14.15 -1.67
#